data_AF-A0A1G1FDR6-F1
#
_entry.id   AF-A0A1G1FDR6-F1
#
_cell.length_a   1.000
_cell.length_b   1.000
_cell.length_c   1.000
_cell.angle_alpha   90.00
_cell.angle_beta   90.00
_cell.angle_gamma   90.00
#
_symmetry.space_group_name_H-M   'P 1'
#
loop_
_entity.id
_entity.type
_entity.pdbx_description
1 polymer ?
#
loop_
_entity_poly.entity_id
_entity_poly.type
_entity_poly.pdbx_seq_one_letter_code
_entity_poly.pdbx_strand_id
1 'polypeptide(L)'
;MDNSHESGVIAAAPEPKAVDRNYASIFGRDAAICSLGMVVSGDRELLRHAKKSLTTLARHQAKNGQIPKYVKPEKGEVDFWYSGCIDATLWWLIAVHFYNRQRPADGLAKQLRDNVKRAFTWLLCQEHQGLFLLQQNEASDWADIMPRSGFVLYTNALWYLVKELYRVPTLSKTRQCFKHLFFPFDKPMAEQRRARIMADYVKTKVPWSDVYLSFVNFSFWGRDVDVFGNILACLVGIPDKAKAGRIVDALIKRRANRPRPVRVMLDPIRKSSRLWRPYMERHDLNLPDQYHNGGGM
;
A
#
# COMPACT_ATOMS: atom_id res chain seq x y z
N MET A 1 5.47 21.23 17.25
CA MET A 1 5.72 19.81 16.95
C MET A 1 6.74 19.77 15.84
N ASP A 2 7.79 18.98 15.95
CA ASP A 2 8.95 19.09 15.04
C ASP A 2 8.65 18.66 13.58
N ASN A 3 7.53 17.96 13.35
CA ASN A 3 7.07 17.49 12.03
C ASN A 3 5.78 18.18 11.52
N SER A 4 5.45 19.38 12.03
CA SER A 4 4.30 20.16 11.55
C SER A 4 4.72 21.26 10.58
N HIS A 5 4.09 21.32 9.40
CA HIS A 5 4.22 22.41 8.44
C HIS A 5 2.87 23.15 8.26
N GLU A 6 2.90 24.39 7.79
CA GLU A 6 1.70 25.22 7.59
C GLU A 6 0.67 24.54 6.67
N SER A 7 1.15 23.73 5.74
CA SER A 7 0.33 23.03 4.76
C SER A 7 -0.05 21.58 5.14
N GLY A 8 0.48 21.04 6.24
CA GLY A 8 0.22 19.66 6.66
C GLY A 8 1.37 19.02 7.45
N VAL A 9 1.31 17.71 7.59
CA VAL A 9 2.33 16.90 8.29
C VAL A 9 3.42 16.51 7.29
N ILE A 10 4.67 16.71 7.68
CA ILE A 10 5.85 16.36 6.86
C ILE A 10 6.41 15.00 7.29
N ALA A 11 7.09 14.30 6.38
CA ALA A 11 7.54 12.91 6.61
C ALA A 11 8.63 12.78 7.68
N ALA A 12 9.47 13.79 7.86
CA ALA A 12 10.45 13.85 8.95
C ALA A 12 10.68 15.29 9.41
N ALA A 13 11.27 15.45 10.60
CA ALA A 13 11.73 16.75 11.09
C ALA A 13 12.75 17.34 10.10
N PRO A 14 12.79 18.66 9.90
CA PRO A 14 13.71 19.30 8.98
C PRO A 14 15.14 19.28 9.53
N GLU A 15 15.82 18.13 9.39
CA GLU A 15 17.27 18.00 9.51
C GLU A 15 17.92 18.13 8.13
N PRO A 16 19.21 18.52 8.01
CA PRO A 16 19.89 18.72 6.72
C PRO A 16 19.74 17.53 5.75
N LYS A 17 19.86 16.29 6.26
CA LYS A 17 19.66 15.05 5.48
C LYS A 17 18.20 14.82 5.04
N ALA A 18 17.23 15.32 5.81
CA ALA A 18 15.81 15.21 5.50
C ALA A 18 15.41 16.23 4.43
N VAL A 19 15.98 17.44 4.47
CA VAL A 19 15.77 18.48 3.44
C VAL A 19 16.32 18.05 2.08
N ASP A 20 17.54 17.51 2.02
CA ASP A 20 18.18 17.04 0.78
C ASP A 20 17.44 15.87 0.12
N ARG A 21 16.75 15.05 0.91
CA ARG A 21 15.99 13.87 0.43
C ARG A 21 14.49 14.11 0.30
N ASN A 22 14.05 15.37 0.32
CA ASN A 22 12.65 15.79 0.23
C ASN A 22 11.75 15.34 1.40
N TYR A 23 12.26 14.83 2.53
CA TYR A 23 11.45 14.38 3.67
C TYR A 23 10.75 15.52 4.45
N ALA A 24 11.08 16.77 4.15
CA ALA A 24 10.31 17.95 4.57
C ALA A 24 9.05 18.21 3.71
N SER A 25 8.69 17.30 2.79
CA SER A 25 7.47 17.37 1.98
C SER A 25 6.29 16.68 2.64
N ILE A 26 5.07 16.98 2.18
CA ILE A 26 3.86 16.26 2.59
C ILE A 26 3.71 15.04 1.68
N PHE A 27 4.09 13.86 2.17
CA PHE A 27 3.92 12.60 1.44
C PHE A 27 2.48 12.09 1.58
N GLY A 28 1.87 11.71 0.45
CA GLY A 28 0.46 11.32 0.40
C GLY A 28 0.13 10.15 1.33
N ARG A 29 0.97 9.10 1.30
CA ARG A 29 0.84 7.93 2.18
C ARG A 29 1.04 8.30 3.64
N ASP A 30 2.17 8.92 3.96
CA ASP A 30 2.59 9.21 5.33
C ASP A 30 1.60 10.17 6.01
N ALA A 31 1.21 11.24 5.34
CA ALA A 31 0.23 12.19 5.85
C ALA A 31 -1.15 11.54 6.05
N ALA A 32 -1.57 10.64 5.17
CA ALA A 32 -2.82 9.92 5.31
C ALA A 32 -2.81 8.92 6.49
N ILE A 33 -1.72 8.16 6.67
CA ILE A 33 -1.56 7.24 7.80
C ILE A 33 -1.50 8.02 9.12
N CYS A 34 -0.67 9.07 9.20
CA CYS A 34 -0.56 9.93 10.38
C CYS A 34 -1.90 10.56 10.76
N SER A 35 -2.71 10.94 9.77
CA SER A 35 -4.05 11.50 9.99
C SER A 35 -4.95 10.55 10.80
N LEU A 36 -4.79 9.23 10.69
CA LEU A 36 -5.57 8.27 11.48
C LEU A 36 -5.28 8.44 12.98
N GLY A 37 -3.99 8.46 13.36
CA GLY A 37 -3.57 8.64 14.75
C GLY A 37 -3.92 10.03 15.29
N MET A 38 -3.72 11.07 14.47
CA MET A 38 -4.09 12.45 14.81
C MET A 38 -5.58 12.59 15.12
N VAL A 39 -6.44 11.96 14.32
CA VAL A 39 -7.89 12.00 14.54
C VAL A 39 -8.30 11.29 15.83
N VAL A 40 -7.67 10.15 16.14
CA VAL A 40 -7.94 9.38 17.37
C VAL A 40 -7.45 10.10 18.63
N SER A 41 -6.35 10.85 18.53
CA SER A 41 -5.77 11.56 19.70
C SER A 41 -6.74 12.54 20.36
N GLY A 42 -7.70 13.09 19.61
CA GLY A 42 -8.61 14.14 20.08
C GLY A 42 -7.96 15.52 20.25
N ASP A 43 -6.65 15.64 20.02
CA ASP A 43 -5.95 16.92 20.08
C ASP A 43 -6.40 17.85 18.95
N ARG A 44 -6.76 19.09 19.32
CA ARG A 44 -7.36 20.07 18.39
C ARG A 44 -6.39 20.50 17.30
N GLU A 45 -5.11 20.65 17.61
CA GLU A 45 -4.09 21.03 16.64
C GLU A 45 -3.79 19.87 15.69
N LEU A 46 -3.66 18.64 16.21
CA LEU A 46 -3.48 17.46 15.37
C LEU A 46 -4.66 17.22 14.43
N LEU A 47 -5.89 17.41 14.91
CA LEU A 47 -7.09 17.35 14.08
C LEU A 47 -7.05 18.38 12.94
N ARG A 48 -6.66 19.62 13.26
CA ARG A 48 -6.49 20.70 12.27
C ARG A 48 -5.44 20.32 11.22
N HIS A 49 -4.30 19.76 11.64
CA HIS A 49 -3.24 19.31 10.74
C HIS A 49 -3.65 18.11 9.87
N ALA A 50 -4.42 17.16 10.42
CA ALA A 50 -4.96 16.04 9.65
C ALA A 50 -5.90 16.54 8.55
N LYS A 51 -6.88 17.39 8.90
CA LYS A 51 -7.79 18.00 7.93
C LYS A 51 -7.03 18.78 6.86
N LYS A 52 -6.07 19.62 7.28
CA LYS A 52 -5.25 20.42 6.36
C LYS A 52 -4.49 19.51 5.39
N SER A 53 -3.77 18.49 5.87
CA SER A 53 -3.00 17.57 5.03
C SER A 53 -3.86 16.88 3.97
N LEU A 54 -5.03 16.34 4.37
CA LEU A 54 -5.95 15.69 3.44
C LEU A 54 -6.49 16.66 2.38
N THR A 55 -6.81 17.90 2.77
CA THR A 55 -7.25 18.92 1.81
C THR A 55 -6.14 19.43 0.91
N THR A 56 -4.90 19.53 1.40
CA THR A 56 -3.74 19.93 0.58
C THR A 56 -3.49 18.87 -0.50
N LEU A 57 -3.42 17.59 -0.14
CA LEU A 57 -3.28 16.49 -1.11
C LEU A 57 -4.40 16.50 -2.17
N ALA A 58 -5.63 16.80 -1.75
CA ALA A 58 -6.77 16.92 -2.66
C ALA A 58 -6.65 18.08 -3.65
N ARG A 59 -6.13 19.24 -3.20
CA ARG A 59 -5.91 20.41 -4.06
C ARG A 59 -4.89 20.14 -5.16
N HIS A 60 -3.91 19.30 -4.88
CA HIS A 60 -2.86 18.90 -5.83
C HIS A 60 -3.16 17.55 -6.51
N GLN A 61 -4.39 17.03 -6.41
CA GLN A 61 -4.79 15.82 -7.11
C GLN A 61 -4.63 16.00 -8.63
N ALA A 62 -4.10 14.99 -9.31
CA ALA A 62 -4.00 14.99 -10.76
C ALA A 62 -5.38 15.07 -11.42
N LYS A 63 -5.43 15.58 -12.66
CA LYS A 63 -6.68 15.67 -13.45
C LYS A 63 -7.36 14.31 -13.63
N ASN A 64 -6.58 13.23 -13.74
CA ASN A 64 -7.09 11.86 -13.88
C ASN A 64 -7.56 11.24 -12.55
N GLY A 65 -7.31 11.89 -11.41
CA GLY A 65 -7.76 11.46 -10.08
C GLY A 65 -6.68 10.90 -9.15
N GLN A 66 -5.44 10.72 -9.61
CA GLN A 66 -4.35 10.25 -8.75
C GLN A 66 -4.02 11.28 -7.65
N ILE A 67 -3.85 10.82 -6.41
CA ILE A 67 -3.28 11.62 -5.31
C ILE A 67 -1.75 11.59 -5.43
N PRO A 68 -1.06 12.73 -5.28
CA PRO A 68 0.39 12.80 -5.45
C PRO A 68 1.16 11.95 -4.43
N LYS A 69 2.35 11.50 -4.84
CA LYS A 69 3.34 10.87 -3.96
C LYS A 69 3.74 11.85 -2.86
N TYR A 70 4.13 13.06 -3.26
CA TYR A 70 4.38 14.17 -2.34
C TYR A 70 4.05 15.52 -2.97
N VAL A 71 3.88 16.51 -2.10
CA VAL A 71 3.76 17.92 -2.48
C VAL A 71 4.72 18.78 -1.66
N LYS A 72 5.28 19.81 -2.30
CA LYS A 72 6.02 20.91 -1.67
C LYS A 72 5.34 22.22 -2.00
N PRO A 73 4.32 22.62 -1.21
CA PRO A 73 3.49 23.77 -1.52
C PRO A 73 4.30 25.07 -1.69
N GLU A 74 5.34 25.25 -0.89
CA GLU A 74 6.24 26.41 -0.92
C GLU A 74 7.07 26.52 -2.21
N LYS A 75 7.30 25.40 -2.91
CA LYS A 75 7.98 25.36 -4.21
C LYS A 75 7.02 25.17 -5.39
N GLY A 76 5.73 25.00 -5.13
CA GLY A 76 4.73 24.61 -6.14
C GLY A 76 4.98 23.24 -6.77
N GLU A 77 5.79 22.38 -6.15
CA GLU A 77 6.21 21.08 -6.70
C GLU A 77 5.20 20.00 -6.32
N VAL A 78 4.81 19.18 -7.31
CA VAL A 78 3.91 18.03 -7.14
C VAL A 78 4.54 16.84 -7.85
N ASP A 79 4.75 15.75 -7.14
CA ASP A 79 5.33 14.53 -7.70
C ASP A 79 4.29 13.40 -7.68
N PHE A 80 4.16 12.70 -8.81
CA PHE A 80 3.27 11.56 -8.99
C PHE A 80 4.02 10.22 -9.11
N TRP A 81 5.34 10.25 -8.88
CA TRP A 81 6.30 9.17 -9.06
C TRP A 81 6.47 8.68 -10.50
N TYR A 82 7.62 8.09 -10.82
CA TYR A 82 8.00 7.64 -12.16
C TYR A 82 6.93 6.82 -12.88
N SER A 83 6.40 5.79 -12.20
CA SER A 83 5.43 4.85 -12.77
C SER A 83 4.06 4.95 -12.10
N GLY A 84 3.79 6.06 -11.40
CA GLY A 84 2.64 6.23 -10.53
C GLY A 84 2.89 5.70 -9.11
N CYS A 85 2.16 6.26 -8.14
CA CYS A 85 2.15 5.87 -6.74
C CYS A 85 0.70 5.57 -6.33
N ILE A 86 0.34 4.28 -6.32
CA ILE A 86 -1.06 3.84 -6.19
C ILE A 86 -1.55 3.88 -4.75
N ASP A 87 -0.67 3.59 -3.80
CA ASP A 87 -1.00 3.48 -2.39
C ASP A 87 -1.23 4.83 -1.71
N ALA A 88 -0.63 5.92 -2.19
CA ALA A 88 -0.98 7.27 -1.76
C ALA A 88 -2.48 7.57 -1.96
N THR A 89 -3.04 7.17 -3.10
CA THR A 89 -4.48 7.36 -3.38
C THR A 89 -5.34 6.47 -2.49
N LEU A 90 -4.93 5.22 -2.27
CA LEU A 90 -5.65 4.27 -1.40
C LEU A 90 -5.66 4.72 0.07
N TRP A 91 -4.51 5.11 0.62
CA TRP A 91 -4.41 5.62 1.98
C TRP A 91 -5.16 6.92 2.16
N TRP A 92 -5.12 7.84 1.19
CA TRP A 92 -5.88 9.08 1.25
C TRP A 92 -7.39 8.82 1.33
N LEU A 93 -7.93 7.88 0.53
CA LEU A 93 -9.34 7.47 0.63
C LEU A 93 -9.68 6.89 2.00
N ILE A 94 -8.84 5.99 2.53
CA ILE A 94 -9.02 5.41 3.87
C ILE A 94 -9.05 6.52 4.94
N ALA A 95 -8.12 7.48 4.86
CA ALA A 95 -8.01 8.58 5.82
C ALA A 95 -9.19 9.56 5.73
N VAL A 96 -9.66 9.91 4.52
CA VAL A 96 -10.85 10.75 4.34
C VAL A 96 -12.10 10.08 4.92
N HIS A 97 -12.29 8.79 4.64
CA HIS A 97 -13.40 8.02 5.20
C HIS A 97 -13.31 7.95 6.74
N PHE A 98 -12.14 7.63 7.28
CA PHE A 98 -11.90 7.53 8.72
C PHE A 98 -12.15 8.88 9.43
N TYR A 99 -11.59 9.97 8.89
CA TYR A 99 -11.80 11.31 9.43
C TYR A 99 -13.30 11.63 9.50
N ASN A 100 -14.03 11.43 8.40
CA ASN A 100 -15.46 11.73 8.34
C ASN A 100 -16.29 10.88 9.30
N ARG A 101 -15.91 9.61 9.52
CA ARG A 101 -16.57 8.74 10.49
C ARG A 101 -16.39 9.25 11.93
N GLN A 102 -15.21 9.76 12.27
CA GLN A 102 -14.89 10.25 13.62
C GLN A 102 -15.37 11.70 13.85
N ARG A 103 -15.39 12.52 12.79
CA ARG A 103 -15.70 13.96 12.84
C ARG A 103 -16.69 14.35 11.73
N PRO A 104 -17.92 13.81 11.72
CA PRO A 104 -18.90 14.08 10.67
C PRO A 104 -19.30 15.56 10.58
N ALA A 105 -19.31 16.27 11.71
CA ALA A 105 -19.65 17.69 11.79
C ALA A 105 -18.69 18.60 10.99
N ASP A 106 -17.45 18.16 10.75
CA ASP A 106 -16.44 18.95 10.05
C ASP A 106 -16.68 19.04 8.53
N GLY A 107 -17.61 18.22 8.00
CA GLY A 107 -18.04 18.26 6.61
C GLY A 107 -16.97 17.85 5.59
N LEU A 108 -15.87 17.24 6.02
CA LEU A 108 -14.71 16.96 5.14
C LEU A 108 -15.07 16.09 3.94
N ALA A 109 -15.87 15.02 4.14
CA ALA A 109 -16.29 14.17 3.01
C ALA A 109 -17.18 14.91 2.01
N LYS A 110 -18.02 15.85 2.47
CA LYS A 110 -18.83 16.70 1.58
C LYS A 110 -17.93 17.62 0.76
N GLN A 111 -16.94 18.24 1.42
CA GLN A 111 -15.96 19.12 0.77
C GLN A 111 -15.13 18.38 -0.29
N LEU A 112 -14.73 17.13 -0.01
CA LEU A 112 -13.83 16.36 -0.88
C LEU A 112 -14.55 15.39 -1.82
N ARG A 113 -15.87 15.51 -1.98
CA ARG A 113 -16.70 14.56 -2.75
C ARG A 113 -16.20 14.34 -4.17
N ASP A 114 -15.90 15.41 -4.90
CA ASP A 114 -15.46 15.32 -6.28
C ASP A 114 -14.04 14.75 -6.39
N ASN A 115 -13.17 15.08 -5.44
CA ASN A 115 -11.84 14.49 -5.33
C ASN A 115 -11.91 12.98 -5.09
N VAL A 116 -12.78 12.54 -4.17
CA VAL A 116 -13.04 11.12 -3.89
C VAL A 116 -13.56 10.43 -5.15
N LYS A 117 -14.52 11.04 -5.86
CA LYS A 117 -15.06 10.49 -7.11
C LYS A 117 -13.95 10.28 -8.16
N ARG A 118 -13.10 11.28 -8.38
CA ARG A 118 -11.98 11.16 -9.33
C ARG A 118 -10.95 10.12 -8.90
N ALA A 119 -10.61 10.05 -7.61
CA ALA A 119 -9.71 9.04 -7.07
C ALA A 119 -10.24 7.62 -7.30
N PHE A 120 -11.55 7.40 -7.09
CA PHE A 120 -12.20 6.14 -7.43
C PHE A 120 -12.17 5.84 -8.93
N THR A 121 -12.51 6.82 -9.78
CA THR A 121 -12.42 6.66 -11.24
C THR A 121 -11.02 6.25 -11.66
N TRP A 122 -9.99 6.90 -11.12
CA TRP A 122 -8.61 6.55 -11.36
C TRP A 122 -8.36 5.08 -11.00
N LEU A 123 -8.59 4.67 -9.75
CA LEU A 123 -8.38 3.29 -9.29
C LEU A 123 -9.12 2.24 -10.12
N LEU A 124 -10.36 2.53 -10.55
CA LEU A 124 -11.13 1.64 -11.41
C LEU A 124 -10.52 1.47 -12.81
N CYS A 125 -9.81 2.49 -13.32
CA CYS A 125 -9.02 2.35 -14.55
C CYS A 125 -7.79 1.45 -14.38
N GLN A 126 -7.28 1.24 -13.17
CA GLN A 126 -6.20 0.27 -12.88
C GLN A 126 -6.75 -1.10 -12.46
N GLU A 127 -8.04 -1.22 -12.17
CA GLU A 127 -8.65 -2.50 -11.79
C GLU A 127 -8.82 -3.41 -13.00
N HIS A 128 -8.32 -4.64 -12.89
CA HIS A 128 -8.59 -5.67 -13.89
C HIS A 128 -10.05 -6.12 -13.82
N GLN A 129 -10.80 -5.94 -14.90
CA GLN A 129 -12.27 -6.12 -14.94
C GLN A 129 -12.77 -7.56 -14.68
N GLY A 130 -11.90 -8.57 -14.83
CA GLY A 130 -12.22 -9.97 -14.49
C GLY A 130 -11.68 -10.45 -13.14
N LEU A 131 -10.74 -9.70 -12.54
CA LEU A 131 -10.08 -10.12 -11.29
C LEU A 131 -10.44 -9.20 -10.13
N PHE A 132 -10.96 -8.00 -10.40
CA PHE A 132 -11.38 -7.03 -9.40
C PHE A 132 -10.24 -6.66 -8.43
N LEU A 133 -9.01 -6.71 -8.95
CA LEU A 133 -7.76 -6.39 -8.28
C LEU A 133 -7.04 -5.31 -9.08
N LEU A 134 -6.33 -4.43 -8.37
CA LEU A 134 -5.53 -3.37 -8.97
C LEU A 134 -4.25 -3.92 -9.57
N GLN A 135 -3.97 -3.47 -10.79
CA GLN A 135 -2.71 -3.69 -11.47
C GLN A 135 -1.78 -2.50 -11.25
N GLN A 136 -0.50 -2.77 -10.99
CA GLN A 136 0.52 -1.74 -10.83
C GLN A 136 1.85 -2.12 -11.51
N ASN A 137 2.65 -1.11 -11.79
CA ASN A 137 4.03 -1.27 -12.27
C ASN A 137 5.00 -1.55 -11.10
N GLU A 138 6.25 -1.89 -11.45
CA GLU A 138 7.32 -1.99 -10.47
C GLU A 138 7.56 -0.64 -9.77
N ALA A 139 7.99 -0.69 -8.52
CA ALA A 139 8.24 0.50 -7.69
C ALA A 139 7.05 1.48 -7.56
N SER A 140 5.80 1.05 -7.71
CA SER A 140 4.62 1.95 -7.69
C SER A 140 3.89 2.07 -6.34
N ASP A 141 4.51 1.62 -5.25
CA ASP A 141 3.96 1.66 -3.88
C ASP A 141 5.06 1.96 -2.87
N TRP A 142 4.76 1.86 -1.58
CA TRP A 142 5.70 2.14 -0.50
C TRP A 142 7.11 1.56 -0.66
N ALA A 143 7.26 0.38 -1.26
CA ALA A 143 8.56 -0.20 -1.53
C ALA A 143 9.08 0.33 -2.87
N ASP A 144 9.35 1.65 -2.88
CA ASP A 144 10.03 2.31 -3.98
C ASP A 144 11.31 1.51 -4.31
N ILE A 145 11.64 1.32 -5.59
CA ILE A 145 12.85 0.60 -6.02
C ILE A 145 12.80 -0.92 -5.69
N MET A 146 11.61 -1.53 -5.74
CA MET A 146 11.42 -3.00 -5.68
C MET A 146 10.65 -3.54 -6.90
N PRO A 147 10.90 -4.79 -7.33
CA PRO A 147 10.39 -5.38 -8.58
C PRO A 147 8.94 -5.89 -8.52
N ARG A 148 8.15 -5.44 -7.54
CA ARG A 148 6.79 -5.92 -7.31
C ARG A 148 5.84 -5.27 -8.32
N SER A 149 5.17 -6.07 -9.14
CA SER A 149 4.29 -5.58 -10.21
C SER A 149 3.18 -6.57 -10.55
N GLY A 150 2.25 -6.16 -11.41
CA GLY A 150 1.03 -6.92 -11.67
C GLY A 150 0.07 -6.71 -10.51
N PHE A 151 -0.30 -7.77 -9.81
CA PHE A 151 -1.13 -7.70 -8.61
C PHE A 151 -0.25 -7.81 -7.37
N VAL A 152 -0.12 -6.72 -6.61
CA VAL A 152 0.70 -6.69 -5.39
C VAL A 152 -0.18 -6.87 -4.15
N LEU A 153 0.29 -7.69 -3.20
CA LEU A 153 -0.44 -8.11 -1.99
C LEU A 153 -0.86 -6.90 -1.15
N TYR A 154 0.12 -6.06 -0.80
CA TYR A 154 -0.08 -4.86 0.01
C TYR A 154 -1.15 -3.93 -0.60
N THR A 155 -0.97 -3.55 -1.87
CA THR A 155 -1.89 -2.64 -2.57
C THR A 155 -3.30 -3.21 -2.65
N ASN A 156 -3.43 -4.50 -2.92
CA ASN A 156 -4.74 -5.12 -3.04
C ASN A 156 -5.41 -5.37 -1.68
N ALA A 157 -4.66 -5.46 -0.59
CA ALA A 157 -5.23 -5.47 0.76
C ALA A 157 -5.82 -4.08 1.10
N LEU A 158 -5.13 -3.00 0.74
CA LEU A 158 -5.68 -1.64 0.84
C LEU A 158 -6.89 -1.45 -0.05
N TRP A 159 -6.86 -1.97 -1.27
CA TRP A 159 -8.00 -1.87 -2.19
C TRP A 159 -9.25 -2.58 -1.67
N TYR A 160 -9.07 -3.77 -1.10
CA TYR A 160 -10.15 -4.47 -0.42
C TYR A 160 -10.76 -3.61 0.70
N LEU A 161 -9.92 -3.00 1.55
CA LEU A 161 -10.38 -2.11 2.61
C LEU A 161 -11.12 -0.88 2.04
N VAL A 162 -10.59 -0.24 1.00
CA VAL A 162 -11.27 0.89 0.34
C VAL A 162 -12.63 0.46 -0.20
N LYS A 163 -12.72 -0.68 -0.88
CA LYS A 163 -14.00 -1.22 -1.35
C LYS A 163 -14.98 -1.49 -0.22
N GLU A 164 -14.51 -1.98 0.92
CA GLU A 164 -15.34 -2.23 2.10
C GLU A 164 -15.87 -0.92 2.69
N LEU A 165 -14.98 0.03 2.98
CA LEU A 165 -15.32 1.33 3.57
C LEU A 165 -16.32 2.11 2.70
N TYR A 166 -16.16 2.06 1.38
CA TYR A 166 -17.03 2.75 0.43
C TYR A 166 -18.16 1.87 -0.13
N ARG A 167 -18.36 0.65 0.40
CA ARG A 167 -19.44 -0.27 0.05
C ARG A 167 -19.53 -0.57 -1.46
N VAL A 168 -18.38 -0.79 -2.10
CA VAL A 168 -18.30 -1.08 -3.53
C VAL A 168 -18.90 -2.47 -3.80
N PRO A 169 -19.88 -2.62 -4.73
CA PRO A 169 -20.62 -3.87 -4.92
C PRO A 169 -19.77 -5.10 -5.26
N THR A 170 -18.58 -4.91 -5.85
CA THR A 170 -17.68 -5.99 -6.28
C THR A 170 -16.73 -6.49 -5.18
N LEU A 171 -16.91 -6.05 -3.93
CA LEU A 171 -16.07 -6.45 -2.78
C LEU A 171 -15.91 -7.97 -2.63
N SER A 172 -17.01 -8.73 -2.76
CA SER A 172 -16.99 -10.19 -2.63
C SER A 172 -16.11 -10.85 -3.71
N LYS A 173 -16.21 -10.36 -4.96
CA LYS A 173 -15.40 -10.82 -6.08
C LYS A 173 -13.91 -10.48 -5.89
N THR A 174 -13.62 -9.26 -5.40
CA THR A 174 -12.25 -8.85 -5.01
C THR A 174 -11.68 -9.79 -3.96
N ARG A 175 -12.44 -10.10 -2.90
CA ARG A 175 -11.98 -11.02 -1.84
C ARG A 175 -11.66 -12.41 -2.37
N GLN A 176 -12.53 -12.96 -3.20
CA GLN A 176 -12.32 -14.28 -3.80
C GLN A 176 -11.07 -14.30 -4.68
N CYS A 177 -10.94 -13.35 -5.60
CA CYS A 177 -9.78 -13.26 -6.49
C CYS A 177 -8.49 -13.01 -5.71
N PHE A 178 -8.51 -12.18 -4.67
CA PHE A 178 -7.38 -11.97 -3.77
C PHE A 178 -6.93 -13.29 -3.15
N LYS A 179 -7.86 -14.01 -2.48
CA LYS A 179 -7.53 -15.26 -1.79
C LYS A 179 -6.92 -16.28 -2.75
N HIS A 180 -7.50 -16.41 -3.94
CA HIS A 180 -7.04 -17.40 -4.92
C HIS A 180 -5.70 -17.04 -5.56
N LEU A 181 -5.52 -15.77 -5.95
CA LEU A 181 -4.31 -15.34 -6.66
C LEU A 181 -3.09 -15.31 -5.74
N PHE A 182 -3.23 -14.75 -4.53
CA PHE A 182 -2.11 -14.64 -3.59
C PHE A 182 -1.86 -15.92 -2.78
N PHE A 183 -2.84 -16.84 -2.73
CA PHE A 183 -2.69 -18.14 -2.08
C PHE A 183 -3.13 -19.26 -3.03
N PRO A 184 -2.26 -19.66 -3.99
CA PRO A 184 -2.62 -20.59 -5.06
C PRO A 184 -2.88 -22.03 -4.57
N PHE A 185 -2.69 -22.29 -3.28
CA PHE A 185 -2.91 -23.59 -2.66
C PHE A 185 -4.33 -23.78 -2.12
N ASP A 186 -5.15 -22.73 -2.10
CA ASP A 186 -6.57 -22.83 -1.74
C ASP A 186 -7.39 -23.56 -2.81
N LYS A 187 -8.65 -23.87 -2.50
CA LYS A 187 -9.57 -24.46 -3.48
C LYS A 187 -9.67 -23.58 -4.73
N PRO A 188 -9.69 -24.17 -5.95
CA PRO A 188 -9.77 -23.41 -7.18
C PRO A 188 -11.03 -22.54 -7.24
N MET A 189 -10.91 -21.31 -7.73
CA MET A 189 -12.08 -20.50 -8.06
C MET A 189 -12.81 -21.07 -9.27
N ALA A 190 -14.10 -21.40 -9.12
CA ALA A 190 -14.92 -21.97 -10.19
C ALA A 190 -15.17 -20.97 -11.34
N GLU A 191 -15.32 -19.68 -11.04
CA GLU A 191 -15.86 -18.68 -11.98
C GLU A 191 -14.81 -17.95 -12.84
N GLN A 192 -13.53 -17.92 -12.46
CA GLN A 192 -12.51 -17.10 -13.13
C GLN A 192 -11.36 -17.94 -13.74
N ARG A 193 -11.52 -18.38 -14.99
CA ARG A 193 -10.56 -19.23 -15.72
C ARG A 193 -9.13 -18.66 -15.74
N ARG A 194 -8.97 -17.35 -15.98
CA ARG A 194 -7.64 -16.72 -16.07
C ARG A 194 -6.92 -16.67 -14.71
N ALA A 195 -7.66 -16.34 -13.63
CA ALA A 195 -7.13 -16.38 -12.27
C ALA A 195 -6.60 -17.78 -11.94
N ARG A 196 -7.39 -18.81 -12.30
CA ARG A 196 -7.04 -20.21 -12.10
C ARG A 196 -5.76 -20.60 -12.83
N ILE A 197 -5.65 -20.27 -14.11
CA ILE A 197 -4.44 -20.58 -14.89
C ILE A 197 -3.20 -19.94 -14.27
N MET A 198 -3.30 -18.67 -13.84
CA MET A 198 -2.19 -17.99 -13.18
C MET A 198 -1.82 -18.65 -11.85
N ALA A 199 -2.81 -18.92 -10.98
CA ALA A 199 -2.59 -19.55 -9.69
C ALA A 199 -2.03 -20.98 -9.83
N ASP A 200 -2.57 -21.78 -10.75
CA ASP A 200 -2.08 -23.14 -11.03
C ASP A 200 -0.64 -23.12 -11.57
N TYR A 201 -0.32 -22.19 -12.47
CA TYR A 201 1.05 -22.04 -12.94
C TYR A 201 2.03 -21.75 -11.81
N VAL A 202 1.66 -20.86 -10.86
CA VAL A 202 2.48 -20.62 -9.66
C VAL A 202 2.56 -21.86 -8.78
N LYS A 203 1.43 -22.54 -8.53
CA LYS A 203 1.35 -23.74 -7.67
C LYS A 203 2.29 -24.85 -8.12
N THR A 204 2.47 -25.04 -9.42
CA THR A 204 3.40 -26.05 -9.97
C THR A 204 4.87 -25.74 -9.72
N LYS A 205 5.21 -24.49 -9.39
CA LYS A 205 6.60 -24.01 -9.28
C LYS A 205 6.98 -23.49 -7.89
N VAL A 206 6.05 -23.48 -6.93
CA VAL A 206 6.27 -22.94 -5.58
C VAL A 206 5.88 -24.00 -4.53
N PRO A 207 6.75 -24.27 -3.54
CA PRO A 207 6.39 -25.17 -2.44
C PRO A 207 5.28 -24.56 -1.59
N TRP A 208 4.55 -25.41 -0.88
CA TRP A 208 3.53 -24.97 0.07
C TRP A 208 4.07 -23.95 1.07
N SER A 209 3.26 -22.95 1.42
CA SER A 209 3.56 -21.93 2.42
C SER A 209 2.29 -21.49 3.13
N ASP A 210 2.34 -21.10 4.40
CA ASP A 210 1.17 -20.55 5.09
C ASP A 210 0.94 -19.05 4.82
N VAL A 211 1.91 -18.35 4.25
CA VAL A 211 1.80 -16.92 3.91
C VAL A 211 1.33 -16.70 2.47
N TYR A 212 0.80 -15.51 2.20
CA TYR A 212 0.49 -15.05 0.86
C TYR A 212 1.78 -14.74 0.06
N LEU A 213 1.72 -14.94 -1.26
CA LEU A 213 2.71 -14.40 -2.20
C LEU A 213 2.72 -12.86 -2.12
N SER A 214 3.89 -12.23 -2.23
CA SER A 214 4.00 -10.76 -2.15
C SER A 214 3.42 -10.07 -3.39
N PHE A 215 3.49 -10.71 -4.56
CA PHE A 215 2.84 -10.26 -5.78
C PHE A 215 2.71 -11.40 -6.80
N VAL A 216 1.80 -11.23 -7.77
CA VAL A 216 1.65 -12.11 -8.93
C VAL A 216 1.57 -11.27 -10.20
N ASN A 217 2.46 -11.55 -11.16
CA ASN A 217 2.46 -11.00 -12.50
C ASN A 217 2.10 -12.11 -13.51
N PHE A 218 1.96 -11.77 -14.79
CA PHE A 218 1.63 -12.70 -15.88
C PHE A 218 2.59 -13.88 -15.99
N SER A 219 3.90 -13.67 -15.79
CA SER A 219 4.92 -14.71 -15.99
C SER A 219 5.88 -14.93 -14.81
N PHE A 220 5.77 -14.14 -13.74
CA PHE A 220 6.61 -14.21 -12.54
C PHE A 220 5.83 -13.76 -11.29
N TRP A 221 6.37 -14.05 -10.12
CA TRP A 221 5.72 -13.79 -8.82
C TRP A 221 6.78 -13.62 -7.74
N GLY A 222 6.38 -12.97 -6.64
CA GLY A 222 7.25 -12.74 -5.50
C GLY A 222 7.10 -13.81 -4.43
N ARG A 223 8.24 -14.41 -4.05
CA ARG A 223 8.37 -15.36 -2.93
C ARG A 223 9.09 -14.74 -1.73
N ASP A 224 9.32 -13.43 -1.79
CA ASP A 224 10.13 -12.63 -0.86
C ASP A 224 9.50 -12.48 0.54
N VAL A 225 8.23 -12.91 0.69
CA VAL A 225 7.40 -12.82 1.89
C VAL A 225 7.32 -11.39 2.43
N ASP A 226 6.40 -10.63 1.85
CA ASP A 226 6.00 -9.30 2.32
C ASP A 226 5.29 -9.42 3.68
N VAL A 227 6.01 -9.07 4.74
CA VAL A 227 5.51 -9.14 6.12
C VAL A 227 4.37 -8.13 6.31
N PHE A 228 4.56 -6.90 5.82
CA PHE A 228 3.57 -5.85 5.96
C PHE A 228 2.29 -6.19 5.20
N GLY A 229 2.40 -6.65 3.95
CA GLY A 229 1.25 -7.08 3.14
C GLY A 229 0.46 -8.22 3.79
N ASN A 230 1.13 -9.20 4.39
CA ASN A 230 0.47 -10.31 5.09
C ASN A 230 -0.25 -9.86 6.36
N ILE A 231 0.40 -9.03 7.19
CA ILE A 231 -0.21 -8.47 8.41
C ILE A 231 -1.41 -7.60 8.03
N LEU A 232 -1.26 -6.72 7.03
CA LEU A 232 -2.32 -5.86 6.56
C LEU A 232 -3.52 -6.67 6.06
N ALA A 233 -3.31 -7.72 5.27
CA ALA A 233 -4.37 -8.61 4.81
C ALA A 233 -5.17 -9.22 5.98
N CYS A 234 -4.48 -9.61 7.06
CA CYS A 234 -5.12 -10.11 8.28
C CYS A 234 -5.91 -9.01 9.00
N LEU A 235 -5.35 -7.81 9.15
CA LEU A 235 -5.99 -6.68 9.83
C LEU A 235 -7.28 -6.23 9.13
N VAL A 236 -7.31 -6.28 7.80
CA VAL A 236 -8.51 -5.92 7.01
C VAL A 236 -9.49 -7.09 6.86
N GLY A 237 -9.23 -8.25 7.47
CA GLY A 237 -10.20 -9.35 7.52
C GLY A 237 -10.38 -10.16 6.24
N ILE A 238 -9.41 -10.12 5.31
CA ILE A 238 -9.46 -10.94 4.08
C ILE A 238 -9.40 -12.45 4.38
N PRO A 239 -8.37 -12.98 5.08
CA PRO A 239 -8.35 -14.37 5.51
C PRO A 239 -9.40 -14.63 6.60
N ASP A 240 -9.86 -15.88 6.72
CA ASP A 240 -10.57 -16.30 7.93
C ASP A 240 -9.61 -16.37 9.13
N LYS A 241 -10.18 -16.46 10.35
CA LYS A 241 -9.41 -16.48 11.60
C LYS A 241 -8.35 -17.59 11.64
N ALA A 242 -8.66 -18.77 11.09
CA ALA A 242 -7.74 -19.90 11.09
C ALA A 242 -6.55 -19.65 10.17
N LYS A 243 -6.78 -19.13 8.95
CA LYS A 243 -5.71 -18.74 8.02
C LYS A 243 -4.90 -17.56 8.55
N ALA A 244 -5.54 -16.56 9.17
CA ALA A 244 -4.85 -15.44 9.81
C ALA A 244 -3.89 -15.93 10.92
N GLY A 245 -4.34 -16.85 11.77
CA GLY A 245 -3.50 -17.50 12.78
C GLY A 245 -2.28 -18.18 12.17
N ARG A 246 -2.47 -19.02 11.14
CA ARG A 246 -1.35 -19.68 10.44
C ARG A 246 -0.37 -18.70 9.78
N ILE A 247 -0.86 -17.60 9.22
CA ILE A 247 0.01 -16.54 8.67
C ILE A 247 0.88 -15.95 9.78
N VAL A 248 0.28 -15.56 10.90
CA VAL A 248 1.00 -14.97 12.04
C VAL A 248 2.02 -15.96 12.60
N ASP A 249 1.61 -17.21 12.83
CA ASP A 249 2.49 -18.26 13.35
C ASP A 249 3.68 -18.51 12.41
N ALA A 250 3.44 -18.54 11.10
CA ALA A 250 4.49 -18.70 10.09
C ALA A 250 5.47 -17.51 10.11
N LEU A 251 4.99 -16.26 10.23
CA LEU A 251 5.84 -15.08 10.32
C LEU A 251 6.69 -15.09 11.60
N ILE A 252 6.09 -15.42 12.75
CA ILE A 252 6.80 -15.49 14.04
C ILE A 252 7.82 -16.62 14.05
N LYS A 253 7.47 -17.81 13.55
CA LYS A 253 8.38 -18.95 13.42
C LYS A 253 9.61 -18.60 12.57
N ARG A 254 9.42 -17.77 11.55
CA ARG A 254 10.49 -17.26 10.69
C ARG A 254 11.16 -15.98 11.22
N ARG A 255 10.88 -15.60 12.47
CA ARG A 255 11.50 -14.48 13.18
C ARG A 255 11.27 -13.13 12.50
N ALA A 256 10.10 -12.90 11.92
CA ALA A 256 9.74 -11.61 11.33
C ALA A 256 9.81 -10.44 12.33
N ASN A 257 9.69 -10.75 13.62
CA ASN A 257 9.75 -9.82 14.74
C ASN A 257 11.09 -9.83 15.50
N ARG A 258 12.17 -10.35 14.89
CA ARG A 258 13.53 -10.34 15.48
C ARG A 258 14.60 -10.05 14.42
N PRO A 259 15.72 -9.40 14.80
CA PRO A 259 15.99 -8.80 16.11
C PRO A 259 15.21 -7.50 16.35
N ARG A 260 14.67 -6.90 15.29
CA ARG A 260 13.84 -5.71 15.32
C ARG A 260 12.35 -6.05 15.46
N PRO A 261 11.50 -5.15 16.00
CA PRO A 261 10.06 -5.37 16.14
C PRO A 261 9.37 -5.91 14.88
N VAL A 262 9.78 -5.44 13.69
CA VAL A 262 9.27 -5.98 12.43
C VAL A 262 10.30 -5.84 11.30
N ARG A 263 10.45 -6.90 10.49
CA ARG A 263 11.14 -6.87 9.19
C ARG A 263 10.16 -6.53 8.08
N VAL A 264 10.62 -5.82 7.06
CA VAL A 264 9.83 -5.51 5.85
C VAL A 264 9.42 -6.79 5.10
N MET A 265 10.40 -7.67 4.90
CA MET A 265 10.24 -8.94 4.20
C MET A 265 11.28 -9.95 4.70
N LEU A 266 11.06 -11.25 4.46
CA LEU A 266 11.89 -12.32 5.06
C LEU A 266 12.93 -12.92 4.13
N ASP A 267 12.70 -12.89 2.82
CA ASP A 267 13.54 -13.55 1.82
C ASP A 267 14.13 -12.52 0.83
N PRO A 268 15.17 -11.74 1.23
CA PRO A 268 15.82 -10.74 0.39
C PRO A 268 16.13 -11.21 -1.03
N ILE A 269 15.78 -10.37 -2.00
CA ILE A 269 16.10 -10.59 -3.40
C ILE A 269 17.61 -10.39 -3.54
N ARG A 270 18.33 -11.46 -3.89
CA ARG A 270 19.78 -11.45 -4.15
C ARG A 270 20.07 -11.11 -5.60
N LYS A 271 21.29 -10.64 -5.91
CA LYS A 271 21.75 -10.31 -7.28
C LYS A 271 21.60 -11.45 -8.30
N SER A 272 21.72 -12.70 -7.84
CA SER A 272 21.52 -13.90 -8.67
C SER A 272 20.05 -14.22 -8.96
N SER A 273 19.10 -13.53 -8.33
CA SER A 273 17.68 -13.74 -8.55
C SER A 273 17.23 -13.13 -9.88
N ARG A 274 16.33 -13.82 -10.58
CA ARG A 274 15.62 -13.26 -11.75
C ARG A 274 14.78 -12.03 -11.40
N LEU A 275 14.43 -11.84 -10.13
CA LEU A 275 13.73 -10.64 -9.67
C LEU A 275 14.68 -9.47 -9.39
N TRP A 276 16.00 -9.67 -9.37
CA TRP A 276 16.92 -8.54 -9.26
C TRP A 276 16.74 -7.59 -10.43
N ARG A 277 16.81 -6.30 -10.15
CA ARG A 277 16.73 -5.23 -11.14
C ARG A 277 17.92 -4.32 -10.96
N PRO A 278 18.54 -3.82 -12.06
CA PRO A 278 19.67 -2.90 -11.95
C PRO A 278 19.35 -1.67 -11.09
N TYR A 279 18.10 -1.20 -11.09
CA TYR A 279 17.72 -0.05 -10.27
C TYR A 279 17.79 -0.31 -8.75
N MET A 280 17.79 -1.56 -8.29
CA MET A 280 17.92 -1.90 -6.85
C MET A 280 19.29 -1.55 -6.27
N GLU A 281 20.29 -1.33 -7.15
CA GLU A 281 21.63 -0.87 -6.79
C GLU A 281 21.71 0.66 -6.70
N ARG A 282 20.68 1.39 -7.13
CA ARG A 282 20.70 2.85 -7.04
C ARG A 282 20.80 3.28 -5.57
N HIS A 283 21.78 4.13 -5.31
CA HIS A 283 22.07 4.68 -3.99
C HIS A 283 22.43 3.64 -2.92
N ASP A 284 22.70 2.38 -3.31
CA ASP A 284 23.04 1.26 -2.41
C ASP A 284 22.03 1.02 -1.27
N LEU A 285 20.75 1.39 -1.45
CA LEU A 285 19.74 1.31 -0.38
C LEU A 285 19.03 -0.06 -0.29
N ASN A 286 18.89 -0.79 -1.41
CA ASN A 286 18.10 -2.04 -1.49
C ASN A 286 18.96 -3.28 -1.75
N LEU A 287 20.20 -3.26 -1.27
CA LEU A 287 21.00 -4.48 -1.14
C LEU A 287 20.31 -5.47 -0.17
N PRO A 288 20.62 -6.78 -0.23
CA PRO A 288 20.01 -7.76 0.66
C PRO A 288 20.08 -7.35 2.14
N ASP A 289 18.96 -7.52 2.85
CA ASP A 289 18.78 -7.19 4.27
C ASP A 289 18.81 -5.68 4.59
N GLN A 290 18.66 -4.82 3.57
CA GLN A 290 18.60 -3.36 3.71
C GLN A 290 17.26 -2.78 3.26
N TYR A 291 16.84 -1.70 3.91
CA TYR A 291 15.68 -0.87 3.55
C TYR A 291 14.45 -1.69 3.12
N HIS A 292 13.98 -1.58 1.87
CA HIS A 292 12.82 -2.33 1.38
C HIS A 292 13.13 -3.81 1.09
N ASN A 293 14.39 -4.17 0.85
CA ASN A 293 14.83 -5.54 0.53
C ASN A 293 15.20 -6.35 1.79
N GLY A 294 14.31 -6.31 2.80
CA GLY A 294 14.42 -7.11 4.02
C GLY A 294 15.04 -6.40 5.22
N GLY A 295 15.15 -5.07 5.19
CA GLY A 295 15.48 -4.27 6.36
C GLY A 295 14.47 -4.46 7.49
N GLY A 296 14.86 -4.13 8.72
CA GLY A 296 13.98 -4.14 9.88
C GLY A 296 14.05 -2.81 10.63
N MET A 297 12.92 -2.38 11.18
CA MET A 297 12.83 -1.21 12.06
C MET A 297 12.53 -1.67 13.47
#